data_AF-A0A090QCX4-F1
#
_entry.id   AF-A0A090QCX4-F1
#
_cell.length_a   1.000
_cell.length_b   1.000
_cell.length_c   1.000
_cell.angle_alpha   90.00
_cell.angle_beta   90.00
_cell.angle_gamma   90.00
#
_symmetry.space_group_name_H-M   'P 1'
#
loop_
_entity.id
_entity.type
_entity.pdbx_description
1 polymer ?
#
loop_
_entity_poly.entity_id
_entity_poly.type
_entity_poly.pdbx_seq_one_letter_code
_entity_poly.pdbx_strand_id
1 'polypeptide(L)' 'MKPVTLKQIAEELNISVTTVSKALKDYPDVSAKTKGRVKELASTLNYKPNAFAVNLRTKDLKR' A
#
# COMPACT_ATOMS: atom_id res chain seq x y z
N MET A 1 -18.15 -6.67 -4.44
CA MET A 1 -16.92 -6.19 -5.12
C MET A 1 -15.87 -5.90 -4.05
N LYS A 2 -14.82 -6.73 -3.98
CA LYS A 2 -13.81 -6.67 -2.91
C LYS A 2 -12.87 -5.48 -3.19
N PRO A 3 -12.67 -4.55 -2.24
CA PRO A 3 -11.72 -3.47 -2.44
C PRO A 3 -10.31 -4.07 -2.52
N VAL A 4 -9.54 -3.60 -3.50
CA VAL A 4 -8.11 -3.93 -3.57
C VAL A 4 -7.47 -3.35 -2.31
N THR A 5 -6.93 -4.23 -1.48
CA THR A 5 -6.23 -3.88 -0.25
C THR A 5 -4.75 -4.19 -0.38
N LEU A 6 -3.94 -3.63 0.53
CA LEU A 6 -2.52 -3.98 0.66
C LEU A 6 -2.32 -5.50 0.74
N LYS A 7 -3.30 -6.22 1.31
CA LYS A 7 -3.30 -7.67 1.45
C LYS A 7 -3.36 -8.38 0.10
N GLN A 8 -4.20 -7.93 -0.83
CA GLN A 8 -4.26 -8.50 -2.17
C GLN A 8 -2.96 -8.31 -2.95
N ILE A 9 -2.39 -7.10 -2.92
CA ILE A 9 -1.13 -6.80 -3.61
C ILE A 9 0.01 -7.67 -3.05
N ALA A 10 0.00 -7.89 -1.73
CA ALA A 10 0.93 -8.76 -1.04
C ALA A 10 0.81 -10.23 -1.50
N GLU A 11 -0.41 -10.76 -1.60
CA GLU A 11 -0.66 -12.13 -2.06
C GLU A 11 -0.25 -12.33 -3.53
N GLU A 12 -0.58 -11.37 -4.40
CA GLU A 12 -0.23 -11.43 -5.82
C GLU A 12 1.29 -11.40 -6.06
N LEU A 13 2.01 -10.58 -5.28
CA LEU A 13 3.47 -10.46 -5.37
C LEU A 13 4.21 -11.45 -4.48
N ASN A 14 3.49 -12.30 -3.73
CA ASN A 14 4.06 -13.25 -2.77
C ASN A 14 5.00 -12.60 -1.73
N ILE A 15 4.64 -11.38 -1.29
CA ILE A 15 5.39 -10.62 -0.29
C ILE A 15 4.50 -10.25 0.89
N SER A 16 5.08 -9.89 2.03
CA SER A 16 4.29 -9.48 3.19
C SER A 16 3.60 -8.14 2.97
N VAL A 17 2.43 -7.96 3.60
CA VAL A 17 1.69 -6.68 3.65
C VAL A 17 2.58 -5.55 4.19
N THR A 18 3.46 -5.87 5.14
CA THR A 18 4.50 -4.98 5.66
C THR A 18 5.49 -4.54 4.59
N THR A 19 5.91 -5.44 3.71
CA THR A 19 6.78 -5.16 2.55
C THR A 19 6.07 -4.27 1.53
N VAL A 20 4.80 -4.50 1.24
CA VAL A 20 4.00 -3.64 0.35
C VAL A 20 3.85 -2.23 0.93
N SER A 21 3.58 -2.12 2.23
CA SER A 21 3.48 -0.84 2.95
C SER A 21 4.82 -0.09 2.94
N LYS A 22 5.93 -0.79 3.20
CA LYS A 22 7.30 -0.27 3.09
C LYS A 22 7.62 0.18 1.66
N ALA A 23 7.23 -0.61 0.65
CA ALA A 23 7.45 -0.33 -0.77
C ALA A 23 6.71 0.94 -1.24
N LEU A 24 5.44 1.10 -0.82
CA LEU A 24 4.65 2.29 -1.11
C LEU A 24 5.20 3.55 -0.44
N LYS A 25 5.81 3.41 0.75
CA LYS A 25 6.52 4.48 1.47
C LYS A 25 7.96 4.71 1.01
N ASP A 26 8.41 4.01 -0.03
CA ASP A 26 9.77 4.11 -0.57
C ASP A 26 10.90 3.74 0.43
N TYR A 27 10.65 2.80 1.34
CA TYR A 27 11.71 2.33 2.26
C TYR A 27 12.88 1.68 1.51
N PRO A 28 14.14 1.86 1.99
CA PRO A 28 15.34 1.26 1.39
C PRO A 28 15.40 -0.27 1.58
N ASP A 29 14.65 -0.82 2.52
CA ASP A 29 14.49 -2.26 2.79
C ASP A 29 13.96 -3.05 1.57
N VAL A 30 13.29 -2.38 0.64
CA VAL A 30 12.65 -3.00 -0.53
C VAL A 30 13.47 -2.68 -1.77
N SER A 31 13.88 -3.73 -2.51
CA SER A 31 14.59 -3.57 -3.76
C SER A 31 13.78 -2.74 -4.77
N ALA A 32 14.45 -1.86 -5.52
CA ALA A 32 13.81 -1.01 -6.52
C ALA A 32 12.98 -1.81 -7.53
N LYS A 33 13.45 -3.03 -7.86
CA LYS A 33 12.73 -3.98 -8.73
C LYS A 33 11.37 -4.37 -8.14
N THR A 34 11.31 -4.63 -6.83
CA THR A 34 10.07 -4.96 -6.12
C THR A 34 9.18 -3.73 -5.94
N LYS A 35 9.75 -2.54 -5.63
CA LYS A 35 8.98 -1.29 -5.56
C LYS A 35 8.27 -0.99 -6.88
N GLY A 36 8.97 -1.17 -8.01
CA GLY A 36 8.39 -1.01 -9.35
C GLY A 36 7.19 -1.92 -9.56
N ARG A 37 7.36 -3.23 -9.34
CA ARG A 37 6.27 -4.22 -9.45
C ARG A 37 5.09 -3.89 -8.54
N VAL A 38 5.35 -3.48 -7.30
CA VAL A 38 4.29 -3.06 -6.35
C VAL A 38 3.54 -1.82 -6.88
N LYS A 39 4.25 -0.79 -7.36
CA LYS A 39 3.63 0.44 -7.89
C LYS A 39 2.83 0.20 -9.16
N GLU A 40 3.34 -0.63 -10.07
CA GLU A 40 2.64 -1.02 -11.28
C GLU A 40 1.38 -1.81 -10.96
N LEU A 41 1.50 -2.86 -10.14
CA LEU A 41 0.36 -3.69 -9.75
C LEU A 41 -0.69 -2.88 -8.98
N ALA A 42 -0.26 -2.02 -8.06
CA ALA A 42 -1.13 -1.09 -7.35
C ALA A 42 -1.86 -0.15 -8.32
N SER A 43 -1.18 0.36 -9.35
CA SER A 43 -1.81 1.22 -10.37
C SER A 43 -2.80 0.44 -11.24
N THR A 44 -2.43 -0.77 -11.70
CA THR A 44 -3.29 -1.67 -12.48
C THR A 44 -4.56 -2.05 -11.72
N LEU A 45 -4.41 -2.36 -10.42
CA LEU A 45 -5.52 -2.73 -9.55
C LEU A 45 -6.36 -1.52 -9.09
N ASN A 46 -6.05 -0.31 -9.56
CA ASN A 46 -6.65 0.93 -9.08
C ASN A 46 -6.61 1.05 -7.55
N TYR A 47 -5.54 0.57 -6.92
CA TYR A 47 -5.30 0.72 -5.50
C TYR A 47 -5.12 2.21 -5.22
N LYS A 48 -6.23 2.86 -4.87
CA LYS A 48 -6.22 4.20 -4.32
C LYS A 48 -5.91 4.06 -2.84
N PRO A 49 -4.76 4.58 -2.35
CA PRO A 49 -4.58 4.73 -0.91
C PRO A 49 -5.77 5.55 -0.43
N ASN A 50 -6.66 4.89 0.31
CA ASN A 50 -7.94 5.48 0.64
C ASN A 50 -7.65 6.61 1.62
N ALA A 51 -7.63 7.85 1.14
CA ALA A 51 -7.44 9.06 1.95
C ALA A 51 -8.49 9.15 3.08
N PHE A 52 -9.59 8.39 2.96
CA PHE A 52 -10.59 8.17 4.01
C PHE A 52 -10.05 7.40 5.23
N ALA A 53 -9.12 6.45 5.07
CA ALA A 53 -8.50 5.74 6.20
C ALA A 53 -7.47 6.60 6.93
N VAL A 54 -6.86 7.57 6.23
CA VAL A 54 -5.93 8.53 6.83
C VAL A 54 -6.68 9.57 7.67
N ASN A 55 -7.86 10.01 7.23
CA ASN A 55 -8.63 11.03 7.95
C ASN A 55 -9.31 10.58 9.26
N LEU A 56 -9.40 9.27 9.54
CA LEU A 56 -9.94 8.81 10.82
C LEU A 56 -8.91 8.80 11.95
N ARG A 57 -7.59 8.83 11.65
CA ARG A 57 -6.54 8.88 12.68
C ARG A 57 -6.11 10.31 13.06
N THR A 58 -6.46 11.31 12.25
CA THR A 58 -5.99 12.70 12.47
C THR A 58 -7.04 13.62 13.12
N LYS A 59 -8.20 13.12 13.53
CA LYS A 59 -9.22 13.92 14.25
C LYS A 59 -9.17 13.82 15.78
N ASP A 60 -8.18 13.13 16.35
CA ASP A 60 -7.93 13.13 17.80
C ASP A 60 -6.84 14.14 18.22
N LEU A 61 -6.54 15.12 17.37
CA LEU A 61 -5.54 16.16 17.63
C LEU A 61 -6.05 17.54 17.23
N LYS A 62 -7.17 17.97 17.83
CA LYS A 62 -7.27 19.29 18.47
C LYS A 62 -8.55 19.37 19.31
N ARG A 63 -8.36 19.45 20.63
CA ARG A 63 -9.36 20.02 21.55
C ARG A 63 -9.62 21.49 21.21
#